data_AF-A0A0A9Z729-F1
#
_entry.id   AF-A0A0A9Z729-F1
#
_cell.length_a   1.000
_cell.length_b   1.000
_cell.length_c   1.000
_cell.angle_alpha   90.00
_cell.angle_beta   90.00
_cell.angle_gamma   90.00
#
_symmetry.space_group_name_H-M   'P 1'
#
loop_
_entity.id
_entity.type
_entity.pdbx_description
1 polymer ?
#
loop_
_entity_poly.entity_id
_entity_poly.type
_entity_poly.pdbx_seq_one_letter_code
_entity_poly.pdbx_strand_id
1 'polypeptide(L)'
;ETIEATLQENMLRIEDEESGVAAIRIMTAMQEDLEDNWIIEEEGNNGMLIEAAKVAMDAGECSDLMKRWCEERFGTPVLRSGLRRAPRGVNQAEPMQAPLQELWRRDQRAAVADIVNGVAGRRNIVCPDDSTCRYWEEQFGEPSGPFDAEVKHPTDGDMSSVWGPITQKEIMETRMGRTAAGRDGVTAASWNAVHWRAKRLVFHAIMLRGSPPVWLSIGRTTLIPKCPSP
;
A
#
# COMPACT_ATOMS: atom_id res chain seq x y z
N GLU A 1 3.99 21.86 -10.20
CA GLU A 1 3.58 22.73 -9.09
C GLU A 1 4.77 22.94 -8.18
N THR A 2 5.03 24.19 -7.84
CA THR A 2 6.29 24.67 -7.26
C THR A 2 6.37 24.35 -5.77
N ILE A 3 7.57 23.99 -5.31
CA ILE A 3 7.91 23.76 -3.89
C ILE A 3 7.44 24.92 -2.99
N GLU A 4 7.37 26.13 -3.53
CA GLU A 4 6.81 27.33 -2.86
C GLU A 4 5.32 27.21 -2.52
N ALA A 5 4.51 26.57 -3.35
CA ALA A 5 3.09 26.36 -3.07
C ALA A 5 2.91 25.37 -1.91
N THR A 6 3.74 24.33 -1.88
CA THR A 6 3.75 23.33 -0.80
C THR A 6 4.25 23.93 0.52
N LEU A 7 5.25 24.83 0.46
CA LEU A 7 5.74 25.56 1.64
C LEU A 7 4.70 26.56 2.17
N GLN A 8 4.00 27.30 1.30
CA GLN A 8 2.92 28.21 1.70
C GLN A 8 1.73 27.46 2.31
N GLU A 9 1.36 26.31 1.76
CA GLU A 9 0.29 25.46 2.30
C GLU A 9 0.66 24.89 3.69
N ASN A 10 1.93 24.47 3.86
CA ASN A 10 2.44 24.02 5.16
C ASN A 10 2.52 25.16 6.19
N MET A 11 2.88 26.38 5.78
CA MET A 11 2.90 27.54 6.68
C MET A 11 1.50 27.96 7.13
N LEU A 12 0.51 27.94 6.23
CA LEU A 12 -0.89 28.25 6.56
C LEU A 12 -1.50 27.25 7.56
N ARG A 13 -1.04 26.00 7.56
CA ARG A 13 -1.47 24.96 8.51
C ARG A 13 -0.97 25.19 9.95
N ILE A 14 0.13 25.92 10.10
CA ILE A 14 0.71 26.25 11.42
C ILE A 14 -0.01 27.46 12.05
N GLU A 15 -0.70 28.28 11.25
CA GLU A 15 -1.46 29.45 11.71
C GLU A 15 -2.86 29.11 12.26
N ASP A 16 -3.30 27.86 12.13
CA ASP A 16 -4.51 27.34 12.76
C ASP A 16 -4.20 26.73 14.12
N GLU A 17 -4.68 27.39 15.19
CA GLU A 17 -4.40 27.04 16.58
C GLU A 17 -4.83 25.59 16.91
N GLU A 18 -5.90 25.09 16.29
CA GLU A 18 -6.36 23.70 16.45
C GLU A 18 -5.42 22.69 15.79
N SER A 19 -4.93 23.02 14.58
CA SER A 19 -3.97 22.20 13.85
C SER A 19 -2.62 22.11 14.57
N GLY A 20 -2.15 23.20 15.19
CA GLY A 20 -0.95 23.21 16.02
C GLY A 20 -1.06 22.32 17.26
N VAL A 21 -2.20 22.39 17.97
CA VAL A 21 -2.46 21.55 19.15
C VAL A 21 -2.53 20.06 18.76
N ALA A 22 -3.16 19.74 17.63
CA ALA A 22 -3.21 18.38 17.11
C ALA A 22 -1.81 17.85 16.77
N ALA A 23 -0.98 18.65 16.08
CA ALA A 23 0.39 18.30 15.75
C ALA A 23 1.22 18.02 17.00
N ILE A 24 1.12 18.85 18.04
CA ILE A 24 1.81 18.63 19.33
C ILE A 24 1.43 17.28 19.94
N ARG A 25 0.12 16.96 19.99
CA ARG A 25 -0.36 15.68 20.54
C ARG A 25 0.18 14.49 19.75
N ILE A 26 0.23 14.59 18.42
CA ILE A 26 0.77 13.54 17.55
C ILE A 26 2.28 13.38 17.81
N MET A 27 3.04 14.48 17.89
CA MET A 27 4.48 14.44 18.19
C MET A 27 4.75 13.82 19.57
N THR A 28 3.96 14.14 20.60
CA THR A 28 4.09 13.51 21.93
C THR A 28 3.85 12.00 21.85
N ALA A 29 2.81 11.55 21.14
CA ALA A 29 2.55 10.12 20.96
C ALA A 29 3.68 9.40 20.19
N MET A 30 4.27 10.06 19.19
CA MET A 30 5.43 9.51 18.48
C MET A 30 6.66 9.42 19.38
N GLN A 31 6.90 10.40 20.27
CA GLN A 31 7.99 10.35 21.25
C GLN A 31 7.80 9.17 22.22
N GLU A 32 6.59 8.98 22.77
CA GLU A 32 6.27 7.82 23.62
C GLU A 32 6.57 6.50 22.90
N ASP A 33 6.19 6.38 21.62
CA ASP A 33 6.46 5.18 20.82
C ASP A 33 7.95 4.98 20.50
N LEU A 34 8.79 6.02 20.59
CA LEU A 34 10.24 5.95 20.36
C LEU A 34 11.05 5.66 21.62
N GLU A 35 10.54 5.99 22.81
CA GLU A 35 11.22 5.79 24.08
C GLU A 35 11.19 4.32 24.56
N ASP A 36 10.26 3.52 24.03
CA ASP A 36 10.06 2.13 24.40
C ASP A 36 10.98 1.14 23.64
N ASN A 37 11.57 0.17 24.35
CA ASN A 37 12.49 -0.86 23.81
C ASN A 37 11.85 -1.93 22.90
N TRP A 38 10.67 -1.67 22.32
CA TRP A 38 9.97 -2.63 21.44
C TRP A 38 10.76 -2.99 20.17
N ILE A 39 11.70 -2.13 19.79
CA ILE A 39 12.65 -2.32 18.68
C ILE A 39 13.58 -3.52 18.86
N ILE A 40 13.81 -3.96 20.10
CA ILE A 40 14.70 -5.10 20.38
C ILE A 40 13.98 -6.44 20.16
N GLU A 41 12.64 -6.46 20.23
CA GLU A 41 11.84 -7.68 20.15
C GLU A 41 11.35 -8.00 18.73
N GLU A 42 11.52 -7.09 17.76
CA GLU A 42 10.98 -7.26 16.42
C GLU A 42 12.05 -7.71 15.40
N GLU A 43 11.78 -8.78 14.65
CA GLU A 43 12.56 -9.20 13.50
C GLU A 43 12.38 -8.18 12.35
N GLY A 44 13.17 -7.10 12.37
CA GLY A 44 13.17 -6.10 11.32
C GLY A 44 13.97 -4.86 11.70
N ASN A 45 14.85 -4.39 10.81
CA ASN A 45 15.60 -3.15 11.02
C ASN A 45 14.65 -1.93 10.95
N ASN A 46 14.14 -1.50 12.09
CA ASN A 46 13.29 -0.30 12.19
C ASN A 46 14.11 1.00 12.30
N GLY A 47 15.44 0.95 12.20
CA GLY A 47 16.30 2.12 12.32
C GLY A 47 15.91 3.27 11.39
N MET A 48 15.60 2.94 10.14
CA MET A 48 15.16 3.94 9.16
C MET A 48 13.78 4.54 9.48
N LEU A 49 12.87 3.76 10.07
CA LEU A 49 11.56 4.26 10.48
C LEU A 49 11.67 5.19 11.71
N ILE A 50 12.57 4.87 12.65
CA ILE A 50 12.87 5.74 13.80
C ILE A 50 13.42 7.07 13.32
N GLU A 51 14.39 7.04 12.39
CA GLU A 51 14.95 8.24 11.79
C GLU A 51 13.87 9.04 11.05
N ALA A 52 13.01 8.37 10.29
CA ALA A 52 11.88 8.99 9.60
C ALA A 52 10.92 9.68 10.58
N ALA A 53 10.63 9.05 11.72
CA ALA A 53 9.78 9.60 12.76
C ALA A 53 10.38 10.86 13.39
N LYS A 54 11.68 10.86 13.69
CA LYS A 54 12.39 12.04 14.20
C LYS A 54 12.36 13.19 13.19
N VAL A 55 12.70 12.91 11.94
CA VAL A 55 12.66 13.89 10.85
C VAL A 55 11.24 14.46 10.66
N ALA A 56 10.20 13.63 10.78
CA ALA A 56 8.82 14.09 10.68
C ALA A 56 8.42 15.05 11.82
N MET A 57 8.89 14.80 13.05
CA MET A 57 8.65 15.71 14.19
C MET A 57 9.40 17.04 14.04
N ASP A 58 10.59 17.03 13.42
CA ASP A 58 11.37 18.24 13.14
C ASP A 58 10.86 19.01 11.90
N ALA A 59 9.66 18.68 11.39
CA ALA A 59 9.06 19.22 10.17
C ALA A 59 9.89 18.99 8.88
N GLY A 60 10.74 17.96 8.87
CA GLY A 60 11.54 17.55 7.72
C GLY A 60 10.83 16.54 6.80
N GLU A 61 11.34 16.39 5.58
CA GLU A 61 10.82 15.43 4.59
C GLU A 61 11.28 14.00 4.92
N CYS A 62 10.36 13.17 5.43
CA CYS A 62 10.62 11.80 5.90
C CYS A 62 10.31 10.70 4.86
N SER A 63 9.77 11.05 3.69
CA SER A 63 9.30 10.10 2.66
C SER A 63 10.37 9.10 2.23
N ASP A 64 11.60 9.56 2.00
CA ASP A 64 12.67 8.70 1.49
C ASP A 64 13.12 7.66 2.52
N LEU A 65 13.20 8.06 3.80
CA LEU A 65 13.53 7.15 4.90
C LEU A 65 12.42 6.11 5.08
N MET A 66 11.16 6.54 5.06
CA MET A 66 10.00 5.65 5.14
C MET A 66 9.94 4.69 3.95
N LYS A 67 10.24 5.18 2.73
CA LYS A 67 10.28 4.34 1.53
C LYS A 67 11.36 3.28 1.63
N ARG A 68 12.58 3.64 2.05
CA ARG A 68 13.68 2.68 2.23
C ARG A 68 13.37 1.65 3.31
N TRP A 69 12.75 2.07 4.42
CA TRP A 69 12.26 1.13 5.43
C TRP A 69 11.25 0.14 4.84
N CYS A 70 10.29 0.61 4.04
CA CYS A 70 9.35 -0.28 3.34
C CYS A 70 10.08 -1.26 2.39
N GLU A 71 11.05 -0.77 1.61
CA GLU A 71 11.83 -1.60 0.68
C GLU A 71 12.69 -2.64 1.40
N GLU A 72 13.28 -2.30 2.55
CA GLU A 72 14.07 -3.24 3.35
C GLU A 72 13.17 -4.29 4.02
N ARG A 73 12.04 -3.85 4.56
CA ARG A 73 11.15 -4.70 5.35
C ARG A 73 10.28 -5.64 4.51
N PHE A 74 9.77 -5.17 3.39
CA PHE A 74 8.88 -5.95 2.51
C PHE A 74 9.59 -6.45 1.24
N GLY A 75 10.82 -6.00 1.02
CA GLY A 75 11.55 -6.20 -0.23
C GLY A 75 11.19 -5.12 -1.25
N THR A 76 12.14 -4.77 -2.12
CA THR A 76 11.84 -3.93 -3.29
C THR A 76 10.91 -4.69 -4.22
N PRO A 77 9.82 -4.10 -4.74
CA PRO A 77 9.10 -4.70 -5.84
C PRO A 77 10.09 -4.81 -7.00
N VAL A 78 10.54 -6.03 -7.32
CA VAL A 78 11.26 -6.28 -8.56
C VAL A 78 10.26 -5.97 -9.67
N LEU A 79 10.31 -4.75 -10.19
CA LEU A 79 9.75 -4.38 -11.48
C LEU A 79 10.37 -5.33 -12.48
N ARG A 80 9.70 -6.45 -12.76
CA ARG A 80 10.03 -7.30 -13.90
C ARG A 80 9.52 -6.59 -15.17
N SER A 81 10.06 -5.40 -15.45
CA SER A 81 10.11 -4.91 -16.82
C SER A 81 11.27 -5.65 -17.49
N GLY A 82 10.94 -6.48 -18.46
CA GLY A 82 11.94 -7.22 -19.23
C GLY A 82 11.82 -8.72 -19.08
N LEU A 83 11.33 -9.34 -20.16
CA LEU A 83 11.77 -10.63 -20.71
C LEU A 83 12.85 -11.34 -19.86
N ARG A 84 12.45 -12.20 -18.92
CA ARG A 84 13.42 -13.10 -18.29
C ARG A 84 13.68 -14.29 -19.22
N ARG A 85 14.77 -14.20 -19.99
CA ARG A 85 15.59 -15.40 -20.28
C ARG A 85 16.03 -15.99 -18.94
N ALA A 86 15.75 -17.28 -18.75
CA ALA A 86 16.06 -18.00 -17.52
C ALA A 86 17.58 -18.10 -17.28
N PRO A 87 18.08 -17.85 -16.06
CA PRO A 87 19.42 -18.26 -15.67
C PRO A 87 19.44 -19.76 -15.40
N ARG A 88 20.48 -20.44 -15.91
CA ARG A 88 20.88 -21.80 -15.53
C ARG A 88 21.12 -21.85 -14.02
N GLY A 89 20.60 -22.90 -13.39
CA GLY A 89 20.31 -22.94 -11.97
C GLY A 89 21.46 -23.25 -11.03
N VAL A 90 21.09 -23.28 -9.74
CA VAL A 90 21.71 -24.05 -8.66
C VAL A 90 20.57 -24.43 -7.71
N ASN A 91 20.56 -25.69 -7.30
CA ASN A 91 19.51 -26.36 -6.53
C ASN A 91 19.35 -25.79 -5.11
N GLN A 92 18.12 -25.41 -4.74
CA GLN A 92 17.52 -25.78 -3.44
C GLN A 92 16.03 -26.03 -3.66
N ALA A 93 15.58 -27.19 -3.18
CA ALA A 93 14.27 -27.75 -3.45
C ALA A 93 13.25 -27.29 -2.39
N GLU A 94 12.16 -26.69 -2.85
CA GLU A 94 10.80 -27.13 -2.54
C GLU A 94 9.96 -26.91 -3.79
N PRO A 95 9.51 -27.98 -4.48
CA PRO A 95 8.95 -27.82 -5.81
C PRO A 95 7.44 -27.56 -5.73
N MET A 96 7.05 -26.41 -6.25
CA MET A 96 5.73 -26.11 -6.83
C MET A 96 5.45 -27.03 -8.05
N GLN A 97 5.63 -28.35 -7.92
CA GLN A 97 5.50 -29.35 -8.99
C GLN A 97 4.21 -30.17 -8.90
N ALA A 98 3.52 -30.16 -7.77
CA ALA A 98 2.26 -30.91 -7.62
C ALA A 98 1.21 -30.54 -8.70
N PRO A 99 0.99 -29.25 -9.05
CA PRO A 99 -0.08 -28.90 -9.99
C PRO A 99 0.20 -29.34 -11.44
N LEU A 100 1.44 -29.24 -11.90
CA LEU A 100 1.79 -29.53 -13.31
C LEU A 100 1.90 -31.03 -13.59
N GLN A 101 2.44 -31.81 -12.64
CA GLN A 101 2.52 -33.27 -12.79
C GLN A 101 1.12 -33.92 -12.79
N GLU A 102 0.21 -33.38 -11.98
CA GLU A 102 -1.18 -33.82 -11.93
C GLU A 102 -1.95 -33.42 -13.20
N LEU A 103 -1.74 -32.20 -13.71
CA LEU A 103 -2.27 -31.75 -15.00
C LEU A 103 -1.75 -32.61 -16.16
N TRP A 104 -0.45 -32.95 -16.18
CA TRP A 104 0.15 -33.81 -17.19
C TRP A 104 -0.45 -35.22 -17.22
N ARG A 105 -0.75 -35.80 -16.06
CA ARG A 105 -1.37 -37.13 -15.97
C ARG A 105 -2.82 -37.13 -16.47
N ARG A 106 -3.54 -36.02 -16.29
CA ARG A 106 -4.96 -35.89 -16.60
C ARG A 106 -5.22 -35.39 -18.03
N ASP A 107 -4.43 -34.42 -18.51
CA ASP A 107 -4.55 -33.83 -19.84
C ASP A 107 -3.20 -33.28 -20.33
N GLN A 108 -2.51 -34.10 -21.12
CA GLN A 108 -1.20 -33.78 -21.66
C GLN A 108 -1.23 -32.60 -22.64
N ARG A 109 -2.32 -32.39 -23.39
CA ARG A 109 -2.42 -31.25 -24.32
C ARG A 109 -2.56 -29.94 -23.57
N ALA A 110 -3.37 -29.92 -22.51
CA ALA A 110 -3.50 -28.76 -21.64
C ALA A 110 -2.18 -28.42 -20.93
N ALA A 111 -1.40 -29.43 -20.50
CA ALA A 111 -0.10 -29.23 -19.86
C ALA A 111 0.99 -28.75 -20.84
N VAL A 112 0.98 -29.23 -22.09
CA VAL A 112 1.89 -28.70 -23.14
C VAL A 112 1.51 -27.28 -23.52
N ALA A 113 0.21 -26.98 -23.68
CA ALA A 113 -0.27 -25.62 -23.90
C ALA A 113 0.07 -24.71 -22.71
N ASP A 114 0.08 -25.23 -21.49
CA ASP A 114 0.49 -24.50 -20.29
C ASP A 114 1.98 -24.13 -20.31
N ILE A 115 2.86 -25.06 -20.69
CA ILE A 115 4.31 -24.82 -20.79
C ILE A 115 4.64 -23.89 -21.96
N VAL A 116 3.96 -24.06 -23.10
CA VAL A 116 4.22 -23.31 -24.34
C VAL A 116 3.60 -21.91 -24.29
N ASN A 117 2.40 -21.78 -23.72
CA ASN A 117 1.62 -20.53 -23.74
C ASN A 117 1.52 -19.82 -22.37
N GLY A 118 2.01 -20.44 -21.27
CA GLY A 118 2.05 -19.83 -19.93
C GLY A 118 0.69 -19.60 -19.28
N VAL A 119 -0.30 -20.46 -19.54
CA VAL A 119 -1.72 -20.18 -19.30
C VAL A 119 -2.20 -20.52 -17.89
N ALA A 120 -1.51 -21.37 -17.12
CA ALA A 120 -1.92 -21.72 -15.75
C ALA A 120 -0.87 -21.30 -14.71
N GLY A 121 -0.93 -20.03 -14.30
CA GLY A 121 -0.15 -19.56 -13.14
C GLY A 121 -0.42 -18.13 -12.67
N ARG A 122 -1.18 -17.32 -13.42
CA ARG A 122 -1.64 -15.98 -13.00
C ARG A 122 -3.04 -15.75 -13.52
N ARG A 123 -4.03 -16.37 -12.88
CA ARG A 123 -5.39 -16.43 -13.43
C ARG A 123 -6.10 -15.10 -13.65
N ASN A 124 -5.70 -13.96 -13.09
CA ASN A 124 -6.54 -12.74 -13.15
C ASN A 124 -5.82 -11.41 -13.43
N ILE A 125 -4.62 -11.40 -14.01
CA ILE A 125 -3.99 -10.12 -14.41
C ILE A 125 -3.46 -10.22 -15.83
N VAL A 126 -4.34 -9.93 -16.78
CA VAL A 126 -3.98 -9.64 -18.16
C VAL A 126 -3.87 -8.13 -18.26
N CYS A 127 -2.71 -7.62 -18.68
CA CYS A 127 -2.58 -6.21 -19.01
C CYS A 127 -3.53 -5.93 -20.18
N PRO A 128 -4.44 -4.95 -20.08
CA PRO A 128 -5.33 -4.63 -21.20
C PRO A 128 -4.50 -4.26 -22.43
N ASP A 129 -4.96 -4.70 -23.59
CA ASP A 129 -4.40 -4.28 -24.87
C ASP A 129 -4.82 -2.85 -25.22
N ASP A 130 -4.13 -2.24 -26.19
CA ASP A 130 -4.38 -0.85 -26.61
C ASP A 130 -5.82 -0.62 -27.07
N SER A 131 -6.46 -1.62 -27.65
CA SER A 131 -7.88 -1.57 -28.02
C SER A 131 -8.80 -1.47 -26.81
N THR A 132 -8.52 -2.24 -25.76
CA THR A 132 -9.27 -2.21 -24.50
C THR A 132 -9.08 -0.86 -23.81
N CYS A 133 -7.86 -0.32 -23.82
CA CYS A 133 -7.59 1.02 -23.28
C CYS A 133 -8.39 2.10 -23.99
N ARG A 134 -8.37 2.13 -25.34
CA ARG A 134 -9.13 3.11 -26.14
C ARG A 134 -10.63 3.01 -25.94
N TYR A 135 -11.16 1.79 -25.84
CA TYR A 135 -12.58 1.58 -25.56
C TYR A 135 -12.99 2.25 -24.24
N TRP A 136 -12.23 2.05 -23.17
CA TRP A 136 -12.53 2.66 -21.88
C TRP A 136 -12.28 4.17 -21.86
N GLU A 137 -11.27 4.68 -22.58
CA GLU A 137 -11.08 6.12 -22.78
C GLU A 137 -12.30 6.79 -23.41
N GLU A 138 -12.93 6.13 -24.38
CA GLU A 138 -14.17 6.62 -25.00
C GLU A 138 -15.36 6.56 -24.04
N GLN A 139 -15.53 5.46 -23.30
CA GLN A 139 -16.61 5.31 -22.31
C GLN A 139 -16.49 6.28 -21.13
N PHE A 140 -15.28 6.64 -20.72
CA PHE A 140 -15.04 7.65 -19.68
C PHE A 140 -15.01 9.08 -20.22
N GLY A 141 -14.99 9.26 -21.54
CA GLY A 141 -15.12 10.56 -22.19
C GLY A 141 -16.53 11.14 -22.14
N GLU A 142 -17.54 10.29 -21.94
CA GLU A 142 -18.92 10.72 -21.75
C GLU A 142 -19.23 11.01 -20.27
N PRO A 143 -19.82 12.19 -19.94
CA PRO A 143 -20.19 12.50 -18.58
C PRO A 143 -21.31 11.57 -18.09
N SER A 144 -21.13 10.99 -16.90
CA SER A 144 -22.17 10.16 -16.27
C SER A 144 -23.44 10.96 -16.03
N GLY A 145 -24.60 10.34 -16.25
CA GLY A 145 -25.91 10.93 -15.95
C GLY A 145 -26.08 11.29 -14.45
N PRO A 146 -27.04 12.16 -14.11
CA PRO A 146 -27.27 12.57 -12.73
C PRO A 146 -27.59 11.37 -11.84
N PHE A 147 -26.95 11.32 -10.67
CA PHE A 147 -27.19 10.28 -9.67
C PHE A 147 -28.58 10.45 -9.05
N ASP A 148 -29.47 9.47 -9.25
CA ASP A 148 -30.86 9.48 -8.79
C ASP A 148 -31.11 8.33 -7.79
N ALA A 149 -30.52 8.45 -6.61
CA ALA A 149 -30.79 7.55 -5.49
C ALA A 149 -30.70 8.32 -4.16
N GLU A 150 -31.45 7.88 -3.15
CA GLU A 150 -31.28 8.39 -1.79
C GLU A 150 -29.89 8.03 -1.28
N VAL A 151 -29.08 9.06 -1.04
CA VAL A 151 -27.75 8.91 -0.43
C VAL A 151 -27.97 8.49 1.02
N LYS A 152 -27.69 7.22 1.33
CA LYS A 152 -27.52 6.77 2.71
C LYS A 152 -26.22 7.36 3.22
N HIS A 153 -26.30 8.52 3.85
CA HIS A 153 -25.19 9.01 4.66
C HIS A 153 -25.01 8.05 5.84
N PRO A 154 -23.83 7.44 6.02
CA PRO A 154 -23.48 6.91 7.32
C PRO A 154 -23.70 8.03 8.34
N THR A 155 -24.38 7.74 9.45
CA THR A 155 -24.44 8.71 10.54
C THR A 155 -23.02 8.80 11.09
N ASP A 156 -22.34 9.91 10.81
CA ASP A 156 -21.00 10.12 11.33
C ASP A 156 -21.05 10.04 12.86
N GLY A 157 -20.14 9.27 13.43
CA GLY A 157 -19.96 9.16 14.88
C GLY A 157 -19.42 10.47 15.46
N ASP A 158 -19.03 10.42 16.73
CA ASP A 158 -18.29 11.53 17.35
C ASP A 158 -16.97 11.77 16.58
N MET A 159 -16.81 12.97 16.02
CA MET A 159 -15.63 13.41 15.26
C MET A 159 -14.65 14.24 16.10
N SER A 160 -14.90 14.42 17.40
CA SER A 160 -14.08 15.26 18.29
C SER A 160 -12.61 14.79 18.39
N SER A 161 -12.35 13.51 18.10
CA SER A 161 -11.02 12.90 18.17
C SER A 161 -10.36 12.66 16.82
N VAL A 162 -10.93 13.13 15.70
CA VAL A 162 -10.40 12.85 14.34
C VAL A 162 -8.95 13.32 14.16
N TRP A 163 -8.61 14.46 14.76
CA TRP A 163 -7.26 15.02 14.74
C TRP A 163 -6.38 14.56 15.92
N GLY A 164 -6.91 13.66 16.75
CA GLY A 164 -6.17 13.07 17.87
C GLY A 164 -5.13 12.06 17.38
N PRO A 165 -4.15 11.72 18.23
CA PRO A 165 -3.22 10.64 17.92
C PRO A 165 -3.98 9.33 17.76
N ILE A 166 -3.76 8.65 16.63
CA ILE A 166 -4.25 7.28 16.40
C ILE A 166 -3.87 6.40 17.59
N THR A 167 -4.81 5.64 18.12
CA THR A 167 -4.65 4.76 19.28
C THR A 167 -4.23 3.35 18.86
N GLN A 168 -3.67 2.58 19.80
CA GLN A 168 -3.38 1.16 19.59
C GLN A 168 -4.63 0.38 19.17
N LYS A 169 -5.78 0.67 19.81
CA LYS A 169 -7.05 0.01 19.53
C LYS A 169 -7.46 0.21 18.06
N GLU A 170 -7.41 1.44 17.57
CA GLU A 170 -7.72 1.75 16.17
C GLU A 170 -6.82 0.98 15.19
N ILE A 171 -5.51 0.88 15.47
CA ILE A 171 -4.57 0.13 14.63
C ILE A 171 -4.86 -1.37 14.65
N MET A 172 -5.23 -1.91 15.82
CA MET A 172 -5.51 -3.34 15.96
C MET A 172 -6.85 -3.74 15.35
N GLU A 173 -7.83 -2.83 15.34
CA GLU A 173 -9.15 -3.03 14.73
C GLU A 173 -9.11 -2.85 13.19
N THR A 174 -8.21 -1.99 12.68
CA THR A 174 -8.00 -1.74 11.25
C THR A 174 -7.13 -2.80 10.56
N ARG A 175 -7.47 -4.08 10.73
CA ARG A 175 -6.78 -5.17 10.02
C ARG A 175 -7.13 -5.18 8.54
N MET A 176 -6.10 -5.28 7.70
CA MET A 176 -6.30 -5.40 6.26
C MET A 176 -6.93 -6.77 5.93
N GLY A 177 -8.02 -6.74 5.18
CA GLY A 177 -8.69 -7.94 4.69
C GLY A 177 -7.89 -8.68 3.60
N ARG A 178 -8.47 -9.72 3.00
CA ARG A 178 -7.86 -10.45 1.87
C ARG A 178 -7.93 -9.59 0.61
N THR A 179 -6.92 -8.74 0.41
CA THR A 179 -6.81 -7.86 -0.74
C THR A 179 -5.58 -8.21 -1.58
N ALA A 180 -5.59 -7.82 -2.86
CA ALA A 180 -4.44 -7.97 -3.72
C ALA A 180 -3.40 -6.88 -3.40
N ALA A 181 -2.12 -7.24 -3.37
CA ALA A 181 -1.03 -6.30 -3.16
C ALA A 181 -0.98 -5.21 -4.25
N GLY A 182 -0.56 -4.01 -3.85
CA GLY A 182 -0.36 -2.87 -4.75
C GLY A 182 0.87 -3.04 -5.65
N ARG A 183 1.32 -1.92 -6.22
CA ARG A 183 2.55 -1.89 -7.05
C ARG A 183 3.81 -2.09 -6.21
N ASP A 184 3.72 -1.77 -4.93
CA ASP A 184 4.73 -1.98 -3.88
C ASP A 184 4.94 -3.46 -3.54
N GLY A 185 3.99 -4.33 -3.87
CA GLY A 185 4.07 -5.76 -3.57
C GLY A 185 3.79 -6.11 -2.10
N VAL A 186 3.43 -5.12 -1.27
CA VAL A 186 3.11 -5.34 0.14
C VAL A 186 1.77 -6.06 0.24
N THR A 187 1.79 -7.25 0.86
CA THR A 187 0.58 -8.06 1.06
C THR A 187 -0.15 -7.66 2.34
N ALA A 188 -1.46 -7.88 2.40
CA ALA A 188 -2.22 -7.68 3.64
C ALA A 188 -1.66 -8.51 4.81
N ALA A 189 -1.17 -9.73 4.54
CA ALA A 189 -0.56 -10.58 5.56
C ALA A 189 0.75 -9.99 6.10
N SER A 190 1.66 -9.55 5.22
CA SER A 190 2.92 -8.94 5.62
C SER A 190 2.71 -7.62 6.37
N TRP A 191 1.75 -6.79 5.94
CA TRP A 191 1.40 -5.57 6.67
C TRP A 191 0.79 -5.88 8.04
N ASN A 192 -0.15 -6.84 8.10
CA ASN A 192 -0.79 -7.21 9.37
C ASN A 192 0.21 -7.77 10.40
N ALA A 193 1.29 -8.41 9.96
CA ALA A 193 2.35 -8.93 10.82
C ALA A 193 3.25 -7.84 11.46
N VAL A 194 3.26 -6.62 10.90
CA VAL A 194 4.05 -5.51 11.47
C VAL A 194 3.50 -5.10 12.84
N HIS A 195 4.41 -4.86 13.79
CA HIS A 195 4.06 -4.39 15.13
C HIS A 195 3.25 -3.09 15.07
N TRP A 196 2.27 -2.95 15.96
CA TRP A 196 1.32 -1.85 15.92
C TRP A 196 1.99 -0.47 16.08
N ARG A 197 3.07 -0.38 16.88
CA ARG A 197 3.85 0.87 17.03
C ARG A 197 4.51 1.32 15.72
N ALA A 198 5.09 0.39 14.96
CA ALA A 198 5.66 0.72 13.65
C ALA A 198 4.58 1.25 12.68
N LYS A 199 3.39 0.64 12.68
CA LYS A 199 2.25 1.15 11.91
C LYS A 199 1.84 2.56 12.37
N ARG A 200 1.80 2.78 13.70
CA ARG A 200 1.46 4.06 14.31
C ARG A 200 2.41 5.17 13.85
N LEU A 201 3.71 4.92 13.90
CA LEU A 201 4.73 5.86 13.43
C LEU A 201 4.55 6.22 11.95
N VAL A 202 4.27 5.23 11.09
CA VAL A 202 3.99 5.47 9.66
C VAL A 202 2.77 6.39 9.49
N PHE A 203 1.67 6.09 10.19
CA PHE A 203 0.46 6.90 10.05
C PHE A 203 0.62 8.30 10.62
N HIS A 204 1.24 8.45 11.78
CA HIS A 204 1.50 9.75 12.39
C HIS A 204 2.46 10.60 11.54
N ALA A 205 3.48 10.01 10.93
CA ALA A 205 4.35 10.72 9.99
C ALA A 205 3.57 11.26 8.77
N ILE A 206 2.61 10.48 8.25
CA ILE A 206 1.72 10.92 7.16
C ILE A 206 0.75 12.02 7.64
N MET A 207 0.22 11.91 8.87
CA MET A 207 -0.66 12.94 9.45
C MET A 207 0.07 14.27 9.66
N LEU A 208 1.30 14.25 10.19
CA LEU A 208 2.12 15.45 10.38
C LEU A 208 2.47 16.11 9.04
N ARG A 209 2.77 15.31 8.01
CA ARG A 209 2.94 15.79 6.64
C ARG A 209 1.64 16.35 6.04
N GLY A 210 0.49 15.88 6.51
CA GLY A 210 -0.83 16.26 6.03
C GLY A 210 -1.18 15.79 4.62
N SER A 211 -0.31 15.00 3.98
CA SER A 211 -0.51 14.38 2.68
C SER A 211 0.29 13.06 2.59
N PRO A 212 -0.21 12.03 1.89
CA PRO A 212 0.58 10.83 1.67
C PRO A 212 1.75 11.12 0.70
N PRO A 213 2.93 10.54 0.91
CA PRO A 213 4.01 10.58 -0.06
C PRO A 213 3.60 10.08 -1.44
N VAL A 214 4.12 10.70 -2.49
CA VAL A 214 3.79 10.40 -3.90
C VAL A 214 3.91 8.91 -4.23
N TRP A 215 4.90 8.22 -3.68
CA TRP A 215 5.12 6.79 -3.95
C TRP A 215 4.03 5.88 -3.36
N LEU A 216 3.34 6.31 -2.29
CA LEU A 216 2.16 5.63 -1.74
C LEU A 216 0.89 5.95 -2.53
N SER A 217 0.84 7.09 -3.22
CA SER A 217 -0.31 7.51 -4.03
C SER A 217 -0.45 6.74 -5.35
N ILE A 218 0.54 5.92 -5.73
CA ILE A 218 0.55 5.19 -7.01
C ILE A 218 -0.17 3.85 -6.84
N GLY A 219 -1.44 3.82 -7.27
CA GLY A 219 -2.25 2.60 -7.31
C GLY A 219 -1.88 1.63 -8.44
N ARG A 220 -2.23 0.35 -8.27
CA ARG A 220 -2.23 -0.66 -9.35
C ARG A 220 -3.63 -0.76 -9.94
N THR A 221 -3.77 -0.43 -11.23
CA THR A 221 -5.03 -0.64 -11.95
C THR A 221 -5.19 -2.11 -12.33
N THR A 222 -6.33 -2.71 -11.96
CA THR A 222 -6.70 -4.07 -12.39
C THR A 222 -8.13 -4.09 -12.90
N LEU A 223 -8.34 -4.64 -14.09
CA LEU A 223 -9.67 -4.87 -14.64
C LEU A 223 -10.22 -6.18 -14.07
N ILE A 224 -11.33 -6.09 -13.34
CA ILE A 224 -12.03 -7.25 -12.77
C ILE A 224 -13.35 -7.42 -13.53
N PRO A 225 -13.54 -8.52 -14.27
CA PRO A 225 -14.81 -8.78 -14.94
C PRO A 225 -15.91 -8.94 -13.88
N LYS A 226 -17.01 -8.19 -14.04
CA LYS A 226 -18.17 -8.31 -13.14
C LYS A 226 -18.91 -9.61 -13.45
N CYS A 227 -19.35 -10.34 -12.42
CA CYS A 227 -20.29 -11.44 -12.61
C CYS A 227 -21.63 -10.87 -13.10
N PRO A 228 -22.32 -11.54 -14.04
CA PRO A 228 -23.62 -11.08 -14.55
C PRO A 228 -24.73 -11.09 -13.49
N SER A 229 -24.49 -11.70 -12.32
CA SER A 229 -25.41 -11.70 -11.17
C SER A 229 -24.60 -11.73 -9.85
N PRO A 230 -24.73 -10.72 -8.97
CA PRO A 230 -24.02 -10.62 -7.68
C PRO A 230 -24.61 -11.49 -6.57
#